data_AF-A0A377M2Y7-F1
#
_entry.id   AF-A0A377M2Y7-F1
#
_cell.length_a   1.000
_cell.length_b   1.000
_cell.length_c   1.000
_cell.angle_alpha   90.00
_cell.angle_beta   90.00
_cell.angle_gamma   90.00
#
_symmetry.space_group_name_H-M   'P 1'
#
loop_
_entity.id
_entity.type
_entity.pdbx_description
1 polymer ?
#
loop_
_entity_poly.entity_id
_entity_poly.type
_entity_poly.pdbx_seq_one_letter_code
_entity_poly.pdbx_strand_id
1 'polypeptide(L)'
;MKAREVNFDGLVGLTHHYAGLSFGNEASTKHRFQVSNPKLAAKQGLLKMKALSDAGFPQAVIPPQERPNVAVLRQLGFSGTDEQVVEKAGTQTPHLLSAASSASSMWVANAATVAPSADTLDGKVHLTVANLNNKFHRATEAETTERVLRAIFHNDAHFAVHPALPQVAMFGDEGAANHNRLGGDYGEPGLQLFIYGREEGGHSAPTRYPARQTLAASQAVARLNQVNPSQVIFAQQNPHVIDQGVFHNDVIAVSNRQVLFCHEQAFAHQEKLLATLHERVLGLRRFRCRRRRERAGCG
;
A
#
# COMPACT_ATOMS: atom_id res chain seq x y z
N MET A 1 10.59 -26.29 -0.86
CA MET A 1 10.88 -25.64 0.44
C MET A 1 9.56 -25.32 1.14
N LYS A 2 9.51 -25.35 2.49
CA LYS A 2 8.35 -24.84 3.23
C LYS A 2 8.53 -23.35 3.49
N ALA A 3 7.78 -22.50 2.79
CA ALA A 3 7.72 -21.06 3.07
C ALA A 3 6.46 -20.72 3.87
N ARG A 4 6.52 -19.64 4.66
CA ARG A 4 5.36 -19.11 5.40
C ARG A 4 5.18 -17.64 5.03
N GLU A 5 3.94 -17.20 4.98
CA GLU A 5 3.62 -15.77 4.97
C GLU A 5 3.93 -15.19 6.36
N VAL A 6 4.63 -14.06 6.40
CA VAL A 6 5.00 -13.36 7.62
C VAL A 6 4.42 -11.96 7.56
N ASN A 7 3.63 -11.59 8.57
CA ASN A 7 3.06 -10.26 8.68
C ASN A 7 4.09 -9.32 9.29
N PHE A 8 4.44 -8.25 8.57
CA PHE A 8 5.22 -7.15 9.11
C PHE A 8 4.27 -5.96 9.30
N ASP A 9 4.06 -5.57 10.56
CA ASP A 9 3.14 -4.49 10.90
C ASP A 9 3.87 -3.20 11.27
N GLY A 10 3.31 -2.06 10.87
CA GLY A 10 3.84 -0.76 11.26
C GLY A 10 3.51 -0.41 12.71
N LEU A 11 4.52 -0.14 13.51
CA LEU A 11 4.35 0.45 14.83
C LEU A 11 3.93 1.93 14.68
N VAL A 12 2.81 2.30 15.31
CA VAL A 12 2.27 3.66 15.24
C VAL A 12 3.23 4.66 15.90
N GLY A 13 3.58 5.74 15.18
CA GLY A 13 4.48 6.79 15.66
C GLY A 13 3.84 7.74 16.68
N LEU A 14 4.70 8.42 17.45
CA LEU A 14 4.31 9.30 18.56
C LEU A 14 3.51 10.54 18.10
N THR A 15 3.66 10.94 16.84
CA THR A 15 2.99 12.10 16.25
C THR A 15 1.67 11.76 15.55
N HIS A 16 1.09 10.59 15.82
CA HIS A 16 -0.19 10.19 15.23
C HIS A 16 -1.29 11.24 15.48
N HIS A 17 -1.86 11.79 14.41
CA HIS A 17 -2.92 12.81 14.47
C HIS A 17 -3.81 12.79 13.22
N TYR A 18 -4.98 13.43 13.30
CA TYR A 18 -5.95 13.46 12.21
C TYR A 18 -5.95 14.81 11.47
N ALA A 19 -5.26 14.87 10.34
CA ALA A 19 -5.06 16.13 9.60
C ALA A 19 -5.86 16.27 8.29
N GLY A 20 -6.54 15.21 7.83
CA GLY A 20 -7.32 15.29 6.59
C GLY A 20 -6.49 15.43 5.31
N LEU A 21 -5.26 14.90 5.31
CA LEU A 21 -4.26 15.12 4.25
C LEU A 21 -4.48 14.28 2.98
N SER A 22 -5.41 13.31 3.01
CA SER A 22 -5.59 12.33 1.95
C SER A 22 -6.93 12.49 1.23
N PHE A 23 -7.04 13.45 0.31
CA PHE A 23 -8.21 13.54 -0.58
C PHE A 23 -8.42 12.23 -1.36
N GLY A 24 -9.65 11.71 -1.34
CA GLY A 24 -10.01 10.36 -1.79
C GLY A 24 -10.03 9.28 -0.69
N ASN A 25 -9.48 9.56 0.50
CA ASN A 25 -9.72 8.78 1.70
C ASN A 25 -10.78 9.51 2.54
N GLU A 26 -12.02 9.01 2.50
CA GLU A 26 -13.15 9.64 3.19
C GLU A 26 -12.97 9.63 4.71
N ALA A 27 -12.40 8.57 5.28
CA ALA A 27 -12.12 8.50 6.72
C ALA A 27 -11.11 9.57 7.14
N SER A 28 -10.05 9.80 6.36
CA SER A 28 -9.10 10.88 6.61
C SER A 28 -9.79 12.25 6.62
N THR A 29 -10.67 12.51 5.64
CA THR A 29 -11.37 13.80 5.51
C THR A 29 -12.37 14.00 6.66
N LYS A 30 -13.13 12.95 7.00
CA LYS A 30 -14.21 13.00 8.01
C LYS A 30 -13.70 13.24 9.43
N HIS A 31 -12.53 12.71 9.79
CA HIS A 31 -11.97 12.82 11.15
C HIS A 31 -10.97 13.98 11.30
N ARG A 32 -10.87 14.86 10.30
CA ARG A 32 -9.95 16.00 10.31
C ARG A 32 -10.13 16.84 11.59
N PHE A 33 -9.01 17.16 12.24
CA PHE A 33 -8.90 17.95 13.47
C PHE A 33 -9.54 17.33 14.73
N GLN A 34 -9.94 16.06 14.68
CA GLN A 34 -10.26 15.35 15.91
C GLN A 34 -9.00 15.09 16.74
N VAL A 35 -9.16 15.02 18.05
CA VAL A 35 -8.07 14.70 18.98
C VAL A 35 -7.70 13.22 18.80
N SER A 36 -6.41 12.94 18.57
CA SER A 36 -5.88 11.60 18.50
C SER A 36 -5.33 11.13 19.86
N ASN A 37 -5.08 9.82 19.98
CA ASN A 37 -4.38 9.25 21.12
C ASN A 37 -3.25 8.33 20.62
N PRO A 38 -2.03 8.86 20.40
CA PRO A 38 -0.90 8.10 19.85
C PRO A 38 -0.57 6.84 20.65
N LYS A 39 -0.61 6.93 21.99
CA LYS A 39 -0.35 5.79 22.88
C LYS A 39 -1.40 4.69 22.71
N LEU A 40 -2.67 5.07 22.64
CA LEU A 40 -3.75 4.10 22.42
C LEU A 40 -3.64 3.46 21.03
N ALA A 41 -3.38 4.25 19.98
CA ALA A 41 -3.21 3.75 18.62
C ALA A 41 -2.04 2.73 18.52
N ALA A 42 -0.90 3.04 19.13
CA ALA A 42 0.23 2.12 19.21
C ALA A 42 -0.13 0.83 19.97
N LYS A 43 -0.81 0.94 21.11
CA LYS A 43 -1.27 -0.23 21.90
C LYS A 43 -2.26 -1.09 21.13
N GLN A 44 -3.20 -0.50 20.39
CA GLN A 44 -4.15 -1.24 19.55
C GLN A 44 -3.43 -2.05 18.46
N GLY A 45 -2.44 -1.44 17.79
CA GLY A 45 -1.60 -2.14 16.82
C GLY A 45 -0.82 -3.30 17.45
N LEU A 46 -0.16 -3.05 18.58
CA LEU A 46 0.61 -4.08 19.31
C LEU A 46 -0.27 -5.23 19.81
N LEU A 47 -1.49 -4.96 20.27
CA LEU A 47 -2.45 -6.00 20.66
C LEU A 47 -2.82 -6.90 19.49
N LYS A 48 -3.05 -6.32 18.30
CA LYS A 48 -3.32 -7.10 17.07
C LYS A 48 -2.12 -7.98 16.70
N MET A 49 -0.92 -7.39 16.65
CA MET A 49 0.31 -8.11 16.34
C MET A 49 0.49 -9.30 17.30
N LYS A 50 0.36 -9.06 18.60
CA LYS A 50 0.52 -10.10 19.62
C LYS A 50 -0.55 -11.20 19.51
N ALA A 51 -1.81 -10.82 19.29
CA ALA A 51 -2.90 -11.79 19.14
C ALA A 51 -2.68 -12.75 17.95
N LEU A 52 -2.23 -12.23 16.80
CA LEU A 52 -1.93 -13.07 15.62
C LEU A 52 -0.70 -13.95 15.85
N SER A 53 0.34 -13.39 16.48
CA SER A 53 1.53 -14.15 16.88
C SER A 53 1.18 -15.31 17.81
N ASP A 54 0.35 -15.06 18.83
CA ASP A 54 -0.11 -16.06 19.80
C ASP A 54 -0.99 -17.14 19.17
N ALA A 55 -1.74 -16.78 18.12
CA ALA A 55 -2.50 -17.72 17.31
C ALA A 55 -1.62 -18.53 16.33
N GLY A 56 -0.30 -18.30 16.31
CA GLY A 56 0.67 -19.06 15.51
C GLY A 56 0.96 -18.48 14.13
N PHE A 57 0.44 -17.29 13.79
CA PHE A 57 0.75 -16.60 12.53
C PHE A 57 2.08 -15.83 12.69
N PRO A 58 3.09 -16.04 11.82
CA PRO A 58 4.36 -15.34 11.93
C PRO A 58 4.16 -13.83 11.86
N GLN A 59 4.70 -13.12 12.86
CA GLN A 59 4.50 -11.70 13.05
C GLN A 59 5.84 -11.00 13.31
N ALA A 60 6.02 -9.85 12.70
CA ALA A 60 7.14 -8.95 12.88
C ALA A 60 6.65 -7.49 12.89
N VAL A 61 7.58 -6.56 13.13
CA VAL A 61 7.29 -5.13 13.28
C VAL A 61 8.23 -4.28 12.44
N ILE A 62 7.71 -3.20 11.86
CA ILE A 62 8.44 -2.13 11.20
C ILE A 62 8.32 -0.88 12.08
N PRO A 63 9.44 -0.21 12.44
CA PRO A 63 9.42 0.95 13.33
C PRO A 63 8.75 2.18 12.67
N PRO A 64 8.27 3.15 13.47
CA PRO A 64 7.85 4.44 12.94
C PRO A 64 9.05 5.23 12.40
N GLN A 65 8.76 6.27 11.62
CA GLN A 65 9.79 7.19 11.11
C GLN A 65 9.96 8.41 12.02
N GLU A 66 11.10 9.11 11.85
CA GLU A 66 11.36 10.40 12.49
C GLU A 66 10.29 11.42 12.13
N ARG A 67 9.60 11.96 13.16
CA ARG A 67 8.56 12.97 13.02
C ARG A 67 8.63 13.95 14.21
N PRO A 68 8.52 15.28 14.00
CA PRO A 68 8.42 15.99 12.73
C PRO A 68 9.64 15.76 11.82
N ASN A 69 9.43 15.61 10.52
CA ASN A 69 10.51 15.48 9.54
C ASN A 69 11.14 16.86 9.30
N VAL A 70 12.17 17.20 10.06
CA VAL A 70 12.82 18.53 9.97
C VAL A 70 13.56 18.69 8.64
N ALA A 71 14.13 17.61 8.11
CA ALA A 71 14.84 17.63 6.83
C ALA A 71 13.94 18.10 5.67
N VAL A 72 12.70 17.63 5.58
CA VAL A 72 11.77 18.10 4.53
C VAL A 72 11.35 19.55 4.74
N LEU A 73 11.20 20.00 5.99
CA LEU A 73 10.92 21.42 6.26
C LEU A 73 12.09 22.30 5.79
N ARG A 74 13.34 21.87 5.98
CA ARG A 74 14.51 22.59 5.46
C ARG A 74 14.52 22.68 3.94
N GLN A 75 14.14 21.59 3.24
CA GLN A 75 13.98 21.60 1.78
C GLN A 75 12.92 22.59 1.30
N LEU A 76 11.92 22.88 2.14
CA LEU A 76 10.88 23.87 1.87
C LEU A 76 11.27 25.31 2.26
N GLY A 77 12.53 25.55 2.64
CA GLY A 77 13.09 26.88 2.88
C GLY A 77 13.14 27.32 4.35
N PHE A 78 12.75 26.46 5.31
CA PHE A 78 12.92 26.78 6.72
C PHE A 78 14.38 26.58 7.17
N SER A 79 14.98 27.60 7.81
CA SER A 79 16.38 27.58 8.27
C SER A 79 16.50 27.85 9.77
N GLY A 80 17.66 27.53 10.36
CA GLY A 80 17.94 27.65 11.80
C GLY A 80 18.25 26.31 12.46
N THR A 81 18.18 26.25 13.79
CA THR A 81 18.19 24.97 14.53
C THR A 81 16.91 24.17 14.27
N ASP A 82 16.86 22.91 14.67
CA ASP A 82 15.68 22.07 14.44
C ASP A 82 14.43 22.64 15.13
N GLU A 83 14.59 23.17 16.35
CA GLU A 83 13.52 23.84 17.09
C GLU A 83 13.01 25.08 16.35
N GLN A 84 13.93 25.91 15.83
CA GLN A 84 13.58 27.11 15.06
C GLN A 84 12.87 26.75 13.75
N VAL A 85 13.27 25.67 13.09
CA VAL A 85 12.59 25.18 11.88
C VAL A 85 11.16 24.74 12.20
N VAL A 86 10.97 23.96 13.26
CA VAL A 86 9.65 23.51 13.71
C VAL A 86 8.77 24.69 14.14
N GLU A 87 9.31 25.64 14.90
CA GLU A 87 8.61 26.85 15.34
C GLU A 87 8.15 27.70 14.14
N LYS A 88 9.05 27.97 13.18
CA LYS A 88 8.71 28.72 11.97
C LYS A 88 7.64 28.00 11.14
N ALA A 89 7.76 26.69 10.95
CA ALA A 89 6.75 25.91 10.24
C ALA A 89 5.40 25.93 10.99
N GLY A 90 5.40 25.82 12.31
CA GLY A 90 4.20 25.83 13.13
C GLY A 90 3.48 27.19 13.14
N THR A 91 4.22 28.29 13.14
CA THR A 91 3.68 29.65 13.19
C THR A 91 3.30 30.20 11.81
N GLN A 92 4.10 29.92 10.78
CA GLN A 92 3.91 30.48 9.44
C GLN A 92 3.05 29.58 8.55
N THR A 93 3.22 28.27 8.62
CA THR A 93 2.57 27.29 7.72
C THR A 93 2.19 25.99 8.45
N PRO A 94 1.30 26.04 9.47
CA PRO A 94 1.00 24.89 10.34
C PRO A 94 0.53 23.62 9.60
N HIS A 95 -0.06 23.78 8.40
CA HIS A 95 -0.43 22.67 7.54
C HIS A 95 0.78 21.87 7.01
N LEU A 96 1.92 22.52 6.74
CA LEU A 96 3.16 21.85 6.35
C LEU A 96 3.79 21.13 7.54
N LEU A 97 3.76 21.72 8.74
CA LEU A 97 4.21 21.03 9.95
C LEU A 97 3.39 19.76 10.18
N SER A 98 2.07 19.83 10.02
CA SER A 98 1.18 18.65 10.11
C SER A 98 1.55 17.58 9.07
N ALA A 99 1.78 17.97 7.81
CA ALA A 99 2.21 17.04 6.77
C ALA A 99 3.56 16.38 7.07
N ALA A 100 4.53 17.16 7.56
CA ALA A 100 5.84 16.67 7.99
C ALA A 100 5.80 15.84 9.29
N SER A 101 4.69 15.87 10.03
CA SER A 101 4.51 15.19 11.32
C SER A 101 3.55 13.99 11.22
N SER A 102 3.07 13.64 10.03
CA SER A 102 2.15 12.52 9.85
C SER A 102 2.80 11.18 10.27
N ALA A 103 2.09 10.38 11.07
CA ALA A 103 2.47 9.01 11.41
C ALA A 103 2.07 7.99 10.32
N SER A 104 1.90 8.42 9.07
CA SER A 104 1.37 7.62 7.96
C SER A 104 2.21 6.40 7.58
N SER A 105 3.49 6.38 7.94
CA SER A 105 4.37 5.21 7.74
C SER A 105 3.92 3.97 8.54
N MET A 106 2.96 4.10 9.47
CA MET A 106 2.31 2.96 10.12
C MET A 106 1.57 2.04 9.14
N TRP A 107 1.10 2.58 8.00
CA TRP A 107 0.41 1.82 6.96
C TRP A 107 1.41 1.17 6.00
N VAL A 108 2.05 0.10 6.49
CA VAL A 108 3.14 -0.61 5.80
C VAL A 108 2.68 -1.48 4.63
N ALA A 109 1.37 -1.67 4.43
CA ALA A 109 0.83 -2.18 3.17
C ALA A 109 1.27 -1.33 1.97
N ASN A 110 1.60 -0.06 2.19
CA ASN A 110 2.12 0.82 1.16
C ASN A 110 3.63 1.02 1.21
N ALA A 111 4.37 0.32 2.08
CA ALA A 111 5.81 0.55 2.22
C ALA A 111 6.58 0.11 0.96
N ALA A 112 6.22 -1.06 0.43
CA ALA A 112 6.87 -1.68 -0.71
C ALA A 112 5.93 -2.70 -1.37
N THR A 113 6.31 -3.17 -2.55
CA THR A 113 5.76 -4.38 -3.17
C THR A 113 6.76 -5.52 -3.04
N VAL A 114 6.30 -6.69 -2.56
CA VAL A 114 7.14 -7.87 -2.31
C VAL A 114 6.93 -8.92 -3.40
N ALA A 115 8.02 -9.50 -3.91
CA ALA A 115 7.99 -10.73 -4.70
C ALA A 115 8.74 -11.84 -3.94
N PRO A 116 8.05 -12.91 -3.52
CA PRO A 116 8.70 -14.09 -2.92
C PRO A 116 9.67 -14.76 -3.89
N SER A 117 10.71 -15.39 -3.35
CA SER A 117 11.73 -16.09 -4.14
C SER A 117 11.21 -17.16 -5.10
N ALA A 118 10.04 -17.71 -4.83
CA ALA A 118 9.36 -18.68 -5.70
C ALA A 118 8.86 -18.07 -7.03
N ASP A 119 8.79 -16.73 -7.12
CA ASP A 119 8.24 -16.03 -8.28
C ASP A 119 9.30 -15.23 -9.06
N THR A 120 10.51 -15.11 -8.52
CA THR A 120 11.57 -14.25 -9.04
C THR A 120 12.59 -14.99 -9.87
N LEU A 121 13.11 -14.37 -10.92
CA LEU A 121 14.04 -15.00 -11.86
C LEU A 121 15.37 -15.47 -11.23
N ASP A 122 15.86 -14.78 -10.20
CA ASP A 122 17.12 -15.09 -9.51
C ASP A 122 16.93 -15.87 -8.19
N GLY A 123 15.69 -16.24 -7.85
CA GLY A 123 15.36 -16.96 -6.62
C GLY A 123 15.56 -16.19 -5.32
N LYS A 124 15.63 -14.85 -5.34
CA LYS A 124 15.68 -14.00 -4.13
C LYS A 124 14.33 -13.42 -3.77
N VAL A 125 14.16 -12.96 -2.54
CA VAL A 125 12.99 -12.14 -2.17
C VAL A 125 13.25 -10.70 -2.57
N HIS A 126 12.43 -10.15 -3.47
CA HIS A 126 12.55 -8.78 -3.92
C HIS A 126 11.57 -7.86 -3.19
N LEU A 127 12.01 -6.67 -2.82
CA LEU A 127 11.18 -5.62 -2.23
C LEU A 127 11.45 -4.30 -2.96
N THR A 128 10.49 -3.76 -3.69
CA THR A 128 10.60 -2.42 -4.29
C THR A 128 9.82 -1.43 -3.46
N VAL A 129 10.51 -0.41 -2.93
CA VAL A 129 9.89 0.65 -2.13
C VAL A 129 8.87 1.42 -2.96
N ALA A 130 7.71 1.72 -2.37
CA ALA A 130 6.69 2.53 -3.05
C ALA A 130 7.03 4.03 -2.91
N ASN A 131 6.87 4.80 -3.99
CA ASN A 131 7.19 6.22 -3.96
C ASN A 131 6.12 7.08 -3.27
N LEU A 132 4.87 6.60 -3.21
CA LEU A 132 3.73 7.29 -2.56
C LEU A 132 3.54 8.71 -3.07
N ASN A 133 3.87 8.93 -4.35
CA ASN A 133 4.00 10.24 -4.97
C ASN A 133 2.72 11.08 -4.85
N ASN A 134 1.56 10.43 -4.83
CA ASN A 134 0.28 11.14 -4.85
C ASN A 134 0.06 12.04 -3.62
N LYS A 135 0.63 11.70 -2.46
CA LYS A 135 0.41 12.41 -1.20
C LYS A 135 1.75 12.87 -0.63
N PHE A 136 1.98 14.19 -0.56
CA PHE A 136 3.23 14.77 -0.06
C PHE A 136 3.69 14.20 1.30
N HIS A 137 2.79 14.15 2.29
CA HIS A 137 3.10 13.61 3.63
C HIS A 137 3.51 12.14 3.63
N ARG A 138 3.22 11.41 2.54
CA ARG A 138 3.62 10.03 2.32
C ARG A 138 4.82 9.87 1.39
N ALA A 139 4.96 10.75 0.39
CA ALA A 139 6.10 10.73 -0.53
C ALA A 139 7.45 10.89 0.21
N THR A 140 7.44 11.57 1.36
CA THR A 140 8.62 11.72 2.23
C THR A 140 8.97 10.45 3.03
N GLU A 141 8.16 9.39 2.94
CA GLU A 141 8.40 8.11 3.63
C GLU A 141 9.50 7.29 2.94
N ALA A 142 9.59 7.35 1.60
CA ALA A 142 10.30 6.37 0.77
C ALA A 142 11.77 6.16 1.18
N GLU A 143 12.54 7.23 1.37
CA GLU A 143 13.97 7.14 1.69
C GLU A 143 14.21 6.45 3.04
N THR A 144 13.42 6.79 4.05
CA THR A 144 13.53 6.16 5.38
C THR A 144 13.03 4.71 5.34
N THR A 145 11.95 4.44 4.59
CA THR A 145 11.43 3.09 4.38
C THR A 145 12.49 2.20 3.74
N GLU A 146 13.23 2.68 2.73
CA GLU A 146 14.33 1.93 2.12
C GLU A 146 15.39 1.54 3.15
N ARG A 147 15.86 2.49 3.97
CA ARG A 147 16.85 2.21 5.03
C ARG A 147 16.35 1.17 6.03
N VAL A 148 15.09 1.28 6.45
CA VAL A 148 14.48 0.34 7.39
C VAL A 148 14.36 -1.06 6.77
N LEU A 149 13.92 -1.17 5.51
CA LEU A 149 13.83 -2.46 4.83
C LEU A 149 15.21 -3.08 4.62
N ARG A 150 16.23 -2.31 4.24
CA ARG A 150 17.62 -2.81 4.15
C ARG A 150 18.16 -3.27 5.50
N ALA A 151 17.80 -2.61 6.60
CA ALA A 151 18.22 -3.03 7.94
C ALA A 151 17.54 -4.34 8.38
N ILE A 152 16.24 -4.50 8.08
CA ILE A 152 15.48 -5.72 8.42
C ILE A 152 15.91 -6.89 7.52
N PHE A 153 15.94 -6.67 6.21
CA PHE A 153 16.22 -7.66 5.17
C PHE A 153 17.67 -7.52 4.65
N HIS A 154 18.63 -7.52 5.58
CA HIS A 154 20.03 -7.15 5.32
C HIS A 154 20.89 -8.22 4.62
N ASN A 155 20.40 -9.45 4.49
CA ASN A 155 21.16 -10.53 3.88
C ASN A 155 20.97 -10.53 2.35
N ASP A 156 21.89 -9.90 1.63
CA ASP A 156 21.86 -9.72 0.18
C ASP A 156 21.90 -11.04 -0.62
N ALA A 157 22.26 -12.17 0.02
CA ALA A 157 22.15 -13.49 -0.60
C ALA A 157 20.69 -13.95 -0.74
N HIS A 158 19.78 -13.45 0.11
CA HIS A 158 18.37 -13.83 0.14
C HIS A 158 17.43 -12.70 -0.25
N PHE A 159 17.82 -11.45 -0.05
CA PHE A 159 16.96 -10.28 -0.23
C PHE A 159 17.56 -9.29 -1.22
N ALA A 160 16.70 -8.67 -2.02
CA ALA A 160 17.04 -7.55 -2.88
C ALA A 160 16.06 -6.40 -2.64
N VAL A 161 16.50 -5.35 -1.94
CA VAL A 161 15.72 -4.13 -1.72
C VAL A 161 16.04 -3.12 -2.82
N HIS A 162 15.02 -2.69 -3.56
CA HIS A 162 15.12 -1.70 -4.64
C HIS A 162 14.61 -0.35 -4.16
N PRO A 163 15.26 0.75 -4.57
CA PRO A 163 14.79 2.10 -4.28
C PRO A 163 13.42 2.35 -4.94
N ALA A 164 12.75 3.40 -4.48
CA ALA A 164 11.45 3.76 -5.03
C ALA A 164 11.55 4.23 -6.49
N LEU A 165 10.45 4.06 -7.24
CA LEU A 165 10.32 4.63 -8.58
C LEU A 165 10.42 6.17 -8.56
N PRO A 166 10.77 6.82 -9.69
CA PRO A 166 10.85 8.27 -9.77
C PRO A 166 9.61 8.98 -9.22
N GLN A 167 9.81 10.08 -8.49
CA GLN A 167 8.76 10.86 -7.82
C GLN A 167 7.97 11.73 -8.80
N VAL A 168 7.26 11.09 -9.73
CA VAL A 168 6.41 11.75 -10.72
C VAL A 168 5.07 11.02 -10.83
N ALA A 169 4.01 11.77 -11.15
CA ALA A 169 2.67 11.20 -11.25
C ALA A 169 2.58 10.06 -12.27
N MET A 170 3.37 10.09 -13.35
CA MET A 170 3.43 9.00 -14.34
C MET A 170 3.78 7.64 -13.70
N PHE A 171 4.62 7.63 -12.66
CA PHE A 171 5.05 6.46 -11.92
C PHE A 171 4.47 6.40 -10.50
N GLY A 172 3.24 6.90 -10.28
CA GLY A 172 2.58 6.80 -8.98
C GLY A 172 2.42 5.35 -8.52
N ASP A 173 3.05 5.02 -7.38
CA ASP A 173 3.10 3.68 -6.80
C ASP A 173 2.72 3.71 -5.31
N GLU A 174 1.78 2.87 -4.92
CA GLU A 174 1.28 2.72 -3.54
C GLU A 174 1.53 1.32 -2.97
N GLY A 175 2.41 0.53 -3.59
CA GLY A 175 2.96 -0.69 -3.02
C GLY A 175 1.98 -1.86 -2.91
N ALA A 176 2.18 -2.70 -1.89
CA ALA A 176 1.43 -3.93 -1.69
C ALA A 176 -0.09 -3.75 -1.49
N ALA A 177 -0.57 -2.55 -1.11
CA ALA A 177 -2.00 -2.24 -1.05
C ALA A 177 -2.73 -2.40 -2.40
N ASN A 178 -1.98 -2.38 -3.51
CA ASN A 178 -2.47 -2.65 -4.86
C ASN A 178 -1.91 -3.95 -5.46
N HIS A 179 -1.30 -4.81 -4.64
CA HIS A 179 -0.73 -6.08 -5.03
C HIS A 179 -1.51 -7.25 -4.42
N ASN A 180 -1.52 -8.37 -5.13
CA ASN A 180 -2.18 -9.59 -4.74
C ASN A 180 -1.31 -10.77 -5.19
N ARG A 181 -1.37 -11.87 -4.45
CA ARG A 181 -0.68 -13.11 -4.83
C ARG A 181 -1.61 -14.30 -4.62
N LEU A 182 -1.85 -15.05 -5.70
CA LEU A 182 -2.75 -16.20 -5.74
C LEU A 182 -1.98 -17.48 -6.09
N GLY A 183 -2.31 -18.60 -5.47
CA GLY A 183 -1.62 -19.86 -5.74
C GLY A 183 -1.96 -20.97 -4.75
N GLY A 184 -1.22 -22.07 -4.84
CA GLY A 184 -1.27 -23.20 -3.90
C GLY A 184 -0.54 -22.89 -2.60
N ASP A 185 0.55 -23.60 -2.31
CA ASP A 185 1.38 -23.33 -1.14
C ASP A 185 2.17 -22.02 -1.24
N TYR A 186 2.39 -21.32 -0.12
CA TYR A 186 3.09 -20.02 -0.13
C TYR A 186 4.49 -20.12 -0.74
N GLY A 187 5.14 -21.29 -0.60
CA GLY A 187 6.47 -21.56 -1.15
C GLY A 187 6.48 -22.06 -2.59
N GLU A 188 5.32 -22.25 -3.21
CA GLU A 188 5.19 -22.61 -4.63
C GLU A 188 5.11 -21.35 -5.48
N PRO A 189 5.51 -21.42 -6.77
CA PRO A 189 5.31 -20.32 -7.72
C PRO A 189 3.85 -19.86 -7.75
N GLY A 190 3.62 -18.57 -7.54
CA GLY A 190 2.30 -17.95 -7.46
C GLY A 190 2.03 -16.97 -8.60
N LEU A 191 0.76 -16.72 -8.89
CA LEU A 191 0.33 -15.67 -9.80
C LEU A 191 0.23 -14.34 -9.04
N GLN A 192 1.00 -13.34 -9.46
CA GLN A 192 0.95 -11.99 -8.95
C GLN A 192 -0.02 -11.12 -9.76
N LEU A 193 -0.95 -10.48 -9.07
CA LEU A 193 -1.97 -9.62 -9.63
C LEU A 193 -1.76 -8.18 -9.15
N PHE A 194 -1.38 -7.31 -10.08
CA PHE A 194 -1.17 -5.89 -9.85
C PHE A 194 -2.41 -5.11 -10.27
N ILE A 195 -2.98 -4.37 -9.33
CA ILE A 195 -4.16 -3.55 -9.57
C ILE A 195 -3.73 -2.10 -9.80
N TYR A 196 -4.29 -1.43 -10.81
CA TYR A 196 -3.98 -0.03 -11.09
C TYR A 196 -5.25 0.80 -11.27
N GLY A 197 -5.18 2.11 -11.03
CA GLY A 197 -6.33 3.01 -11.17
C GLY A 197 -6.39 3.72 -12.53
N ARG A 198 -5.23 3.94 -13.16
CA ARG A 198 -5.13 4.63 -14.46
C ARG A 198 -3.89 4.21 -15.26
N GLU A 199 -3.92 4.47 -16.55
CA GLU A 199 -2.81 4.32 -17.49
C GLU A 199 -2.77 5.51 -18.45
N GLU A 200 -1.60 5.76 -19.05
CA GLU A 200 -1.43 6.84 -20.02
C GLU A 200 -2.19 6.51 -21.32
N GLY A 201 -2.91 7.49 -21.86
CA GLY A 201 -3.77 7.30 -23.04
C GLY A 201 -5.06 6.51 -22.78
N GLY A 202 -5.29 6.03 -21.55
CA GLY A 202 -6.53 5.34 -21.18
C GLY A 202 -7.73 6.28 -21.07
N HIS A 203 -8.89 5.84 -21.59
CA HIS A 203 -10.15 6.60 -21.52
C HIS A 203 -10.99 6.31 -20.26
N SER A 204 -10.59 5.32 -19.47
CA SER A 204 -11.28 4.93 -18.23
C SER A 204 -10.41 5.33 -17.03
N ALA A 205 -10.82 6.36 -16.30
CA ALA A 205 -10.16 6.83 -15.09
C ALA A 205 -11.21 7.43 -14.12
N PRO A 206 -10.94 7.44 -12.81
CA PRO A 206 -11.84 8.11 -11.86
C PRO A 206 -11.90 9.62 -12.14
N THR A 207 -13.05 10.21 -11.85
CA THR A 207 -13.38 11.62 -12.18
C THR A 207 -13.40 12.54 -10.97
N ARG A 208 -13.56 11.98 -9.77
CA ARG A 208 -13.68 12.72 -8.50
C ARG A 208 -12.45 12.52 -7.62
N TYR A 209 -12.04 11.28 -7.40
CA TYR A 209 -10.91 10.94 -6.54
C TYR A 209 -9.70 10.45 -7.34
N PRO A 210 -8.47 10.75 -6.92
CA PRO A 210 -7.30 10.47 -7.73
C PRO A 210 -7.00 8.96 -7.79
N ALA A 211 -6.75 8.44 -8.99
CA ALA A 211 -6.07 7.16 -9.18
C ALA A 211 -4.58 7.30 -8.84
N ARG A 212 -4.18 6.80 -7.68
CA ARG A 212 -2.82 6.91 -7.15
C ARG A 212 -1.85 5.96 -7.84
N GLN A 213 -2.28 4.74 -8.10
CA GLN A 213 -1.50 3.71 -8.79
C GLN A 213 -1.61 3.83 -10.31
N THR A 214 -0.48 3.81 -11.01
CA THR A 214 -0.44 3.75 -12.48
C THR A 214 -0.06 2.36 -12.98
N LEU A 215 -0.53 1.99 -14.17
CA LEU A 215 -0.07 0.76 -14.83
C LEU A 215 1.46 0.79 -15.06
N ALA A 216 1.99 1.94 -15.48
CA ALA A 216 3.42 2.13 -15.73
C ALA A 216 4.26 1.84 -14.47
N ALA A 217 3.81 2.29 -13.31
CA ALA A 217 4.45 1.98 -12.02
C ALA A 217 4.39 0.48 -11.72
N SER A 218 3.21 -0.13 -11.81
CA SER A 218 3.03 -1.56 -11.54
C SER A 218 3.91 -2.44 -12.45
N GLN A 219 4.02 -2.09 -13.73
CA GLN A 219 4.90 -2.80 -14.68
C GLN A 219 6.39 -2.59 -14.36
N ALA A 220 6.78 -1.38 -13.92
CA ALA A 220 8.16 -1.11 -13.51
C ALA A 220 8.53 -1.89 -12.25
N VAL A 221 7.64 -1.95 -11.25
CA VAL A 221 7.81 -2.77 -10.05
C VAL A 221 7.94 -4.25 -10.40
N ALA A 222 7.08 -4.78 -11.29
CA ALA A 222 7.19 -6.17 -11.72
C ALA A 222 8.56 -6.50 -12.36
N ARG A 223 9.14 -5.55 -13.11
CA ARG A 223 10.51 -5.68 -13.66
C ARG A 223 11.59 -5.61 -12.58
N LEU A 224 11.55 -4.63 -11.67
CA LEU A 224 12.52 -4.47 -10.58
C LEU A 224 12.51 -5.67 -9.62
N ASN A 225 11.33 -6.18 -9.33
CA ASN A 225 11.15 -7.39 -8.53
C ASN A 225 11.48 -8.68 -9.28
N GLN A 226 11.93 -8.60 -10.54
CA GLN A 226 12.27 -9.75 -11.37
C GLN A 226 11.16 -10.82 -11.39
N VAL A 227 9.89 -10.41 -11.37
CA VAL A 227 8.78 -11.36 -11.36
C VAL A 227 8.76 -12.08 -12.70
N ASN A 228 8.65 -13.41 -12.69
CA ASN A 228 8.52 -14.20 -13.91
C ASN A 228 7.33 -13.66 -14.75
N PRO A 229 7.54 -13.28 -16.02
CA PRO A 229 6.47 -12.70 -16.85
C PRO A 229 5.24 -13.61 -17.00
N SER A 230 5.42 -14.93 -16.95
CA SER A 230 4.34 -15.92 -16.98
C SER A 230 3.55 -16.02 -15.67
N GLN A 231 3.92 -15.28 -14.64
CA GLN A 231 3.30 -15.25 -13.32
C GLN A 231 2.66 -13.87 -13.01
N VAL A 232 2.53 -12.97 -14.00
CA VAL A 232 1.99 -11.63 -13.77
C VAL A 232 0.67 -11.40 -14.50
N ILE A 233 -0.25 -10.69 -13.84
CA ILE A 233 -1.44 -10.06 -14.43
C ILE A 233 -1.53 -8.61 -13.94
N PHE A 234 -1.90 -7.71 -14.85
CA PHE A 234 -2.30 -6.36 -14.51
C PHE A 234 -3.80 -6.21 -14.73
N ALA A 235 -4.50 -5.60 -13.79
CA ALA A 235 -5.92 -5.33 -13.93
C ALA A 235 -6.30 -3.95 -13.41
N GLN A 236 -7.22 -3.28 -14.10
CA GLN A 236 -7.68 -1.98 -13.67
C GLN A 236 -8.77 -2.12 -12.59
N GLN A 237 -8.59 -1.37 -11.50
CA GLN A 237 -9.65 -1.10 -10.52
C GLN A 237 -10.82 -0.41 -11.24
N ASN A 238 -12.05 -0.72 -10.85
CA ASN A 238 -13.20 -0.01 -11.37
C ASN A 238 -13.13 1.48 -10.96
N PRO A 239 -13.07 2.44 -11.91
CA PRO A 239 -12.93 3.85 -11.59
C PRO A 239 -14.10 4.38 -10.74
N HIS A 240 -15.29 3.80 -10.90
CA HIS A 240 -16.47 4.20 -10.12
C HIS A 240 -16.33 3.92 -8.62
N VAL A 241 -15.62 2.86 -8.23
CA VAL A 241 -15.40 2.58 -6.80
C VAL A 241 -14.27 3.44 -6.23
N ILE A 242 -13.28 3.83 -7.05
CA ILE A 242 -12.27 4.82 -6.63
C ILE A 242 -12.96 6.14 -6.29
N ASP A 243 -13.91 6.59 -7.10
CA ASP A 243 -14.73 7.80 -6.87
C ASP A 243 -15.66 7.71 -5.64
N GLN A 244 -15.78 6.52 -5.05
CA GLN A 244 -16.49 6.25 -3.80
C GLN A 244 -15.54 6.01 -2.60
N GLY A 245 -14.25 6.32 -2.76
CA GLY A 245 -13.28 6.26 -1.68
C GLY A 245 -12.44 4.98 -1.63
N VAL A 246 -12.51 4.10 -2.64
CA VAL A 246 -11.59 2.96 -2.80
C VAL A 246 -10.26 3.47 -3.37
N PHE A 247 -9.46 4.13 -2.53
CA PHE A 247 -8.20 4.74 -2.96
C PHE A 247 -7.06 3.72 -3.17
N HIS A 248 -7.22 2.49 -2.66
CA HIS A 248 -6.35 1.32 -2.83
C HIS A 248 -7.19 0.05 -2.99
N ASN A 249 -6.64 -0.98 -3.63
CA ASN A 249 -7.35 -2.24 -3.85
C ASN A 249 -7.70 -2.98 -2.55
N ASP A 250 -6.83 -2.91 -1.53
CA ASP A 250 -7.05 -3.53 -0.22
C ASP A 250 -8.28 -3.01 0.54
N VAL A 251 -8.90 -1.91 0.08
CA VAL A 251 -10.18 -1.40 0.58
C VAL A 251 -11.39 -2.19 0.03
N ILE A 252 -11.22 -2.93 -1.08
CA ILE A 252 -12.34 -3.56 -1.80
C ILE A 252 -12.09 -5.03 -2.17
N ALA A 253 -10.84 -5.50 -2.12
CA ALA A 253 -10.45 -6.87 -2.41
C ALA A 253 -9.19 -7.30 -1.66
N VAL A 254 -9.12 -8.57 -1.30
CA VAL A 254 -7.96 -9.20 -0.67
C VAL A 254 -7.79 -10.62 -1.21
N SER A 255 -6.54 -11.04 -1.39
CA SER A 255 -6.17 -12.39 -1.81
C SER A 255 -5.47 -13.14 -0.68
N ASN A 256 -5.67 -14.46 -0.63
CA ASN A 256 -4.86 -15.35 0.18
C ASN A 256 -4.93 -16.77 -0.39
N ARG A 257 -3.78 -17.37 -0.70
CA ARG A 257 -3.71 -18.68 -1.36
C ARG A 257 -4.56 -18.71 -2.63
N GLN A 258 -5.40 -19.71 -2.81
CA GLN A 258 -6.31 -19.85 -3.94
C GLN A 258 -7.59 -19.00 -3.80
N VAL A 259 -7.69 -18.12 -2.80
CA VAL A 259 -8.89 -17.31 -2.55
C VAL A 259 -8.67 -15.87 -2.99
N LEU A 260 -9.61 -15.36 -3.79
CA LEU A 260 -9.81 -13.92 -3.99
C LEU A 260 -11.17 -13.54 -3.39
N PHE A 261 -11.14 -12.73 -2.32
CA PHE A 261 -12.31 -12.15 -1.70
C PHE A 261 -12.45 -10.70 -2.17
N CYS A 262 -13.48 -10.39 -2.95
CA CYS A 262 -13.65 -9.06 -3.52
C CYS A 262 -15.12 -8.63 -3.61
N HIS A 263 -15.35 -7.32 -3.67
CA HIS A 263 -16.67 -6.79 -4.01
C HIS A 263 -17.04 -7.10 -5.47
N GLU A 264 -18.33 -7.15 -5.78
CA GLU A 264 -18.79 -7.39 -7.16
C GLU A 264 -18.43 -6.29 -8.17
N GLN A 265 -18.09 -5.10 -7.66
CA GLN A 265 -17.73 -3.93 -8.44
C GLN A 265 -16.23 -3.61 -8.38
N ALA A 266 -15.39 -4.49 -7.86
CA ALA A 266 -13.98 -4.18 -7.61
C ALA A 266 -13.25 -3.79 -8.90
N PHE A 267 -13.38 -4.56 -9.98
CA PHE A 267 -12.55 -4.39 -11.19
C PHE A 267 -13.35 -3.96 -12.42
N ALA A 268 -12.75 -3.18 -13.33
CA ALA A 268 -13.43 -2.65 -14.51
C ALA A 268 -13.93 -3.75 -15.47
N HIS A 269 -13.15 -4.83 -15.64
CA HIS A 269 -13.49 -6.01 -16.46
C HIS A 269 -13.54 -7.27 -15.60
N GLN A 270 -14.27 -7.21 -14.48
CA GLN A 270 -14.22 -8.22 -13.43
C GLN A 270 -14.51 -9.65 -13.90
N GLU A 271 -15.53 -9.88 -14.73
CA GLU A 271 -15.81 -11.25 -15.20
C GLU A 271 -14.67 -11.82 -16.04
N LYS A 272 -14.08 -11.00 -16.93
CA LYS A 272 -12.92 -11.39 -17.73
C LYS A 272 -11.71 -11.70 -16.85
N LEU A 273 -11.41 -10.82 -15.89
CA LEU A 273 -10.32 -11.05 -14.93
C LEU A 273 -10.53 -12.36 -14.16
N LEU A 274 -11.72 -12.58 -13.63
CA LEU A 274 -12.02 -13.77 -12.84
C LEU A 274 -11.98 -15.06 -13.68
N ALA A 275 -12.35 -15.00 -14.96
CA ALA A 275 -12.19 -16.12 -15.88
C ALA A 275 -10.70 -16.44 -16.12
N THR A 276 -9.89 -15.43 -16.44
CA THR A 276 -8.43 -15.59 -16.61
C THR A 276 -7.76 -16.13 -15.35
N LEU A 277 -8.14 -15.64 -14.16
CA LEU A 277 -7.60 -16.15 -12.90
C LEU A 277 -7.98 -17.62 -12.68
N HIS A 278 -9.17 -18.04 -13.08
CA HIS A 278 -9.62 -19.42 -12.91
C HIS A 278 -8.87 -20.40 -13.80
N GLU A 279 -8.51 -19.97 -15.00
CA GLU A 279 -7.68 -20.75 -15.93
C GLU A 279 -6.23 -20.87 -15.44
N ARG A 280 -5.70 -19.82 -14.80
CA ARG A 280 -4.28 -19.73 -14.42
C ARG A 280 -3.95 -20.12 -12.98
N VAL A 281 -4.94 -20.15 -12.09
CA VAL A 281 -4.76 -20.51 -10.67
C VAL A 281 -5.56 -21.77 -10.37
N LEU A 282 -4.85 -22.88 -10.20
CA LEU A 282 -5.46 -24.16 -9.86
C LEU A 282 -6.25 -24.05 -8.56
N GLY A 283 -7.51 -24.52 -8.59
CA GLY A 283 -8.37 -24.54 -7.41
C GLY A 283 -8.87 -23.17 -6.94
N LEU A 284 -8.80 -22.13 -7.78
CA LEU A 284 -9.27 -20.79 -7.43
C LEU A 284 -10.69 -20.79 -6.86
N ARG A 285 -10.84 -20.25 -5.66
CA ARG A 285 -12.12 -19.98 -4.99
C ARG A 285 -12.41 -18.49 -4.99
N ARG A 286 -13.55 -18.13 -5.55
CA ARG A 286 -13.96 -16.72 -5.71
C ARG A 286 -15.09 -16.42 -4.74
N PHE A 287 -14.86 -15.51 -3.80
CA PHE A 287 -15.90 -15.03 -2.90
C PHE A 287 -16.24 -13.61 -3.27
N ARG A 288 -17.47 -13.41 -3.73
CA ARG A 288 -17.95 -12.13 -4.22
C ARG A 288 -19.02 -11.57 -3.30
N CYS A 289 -18.75 -10.43 -2.66
CA CYS A 289 -19.77 -9.68 -1.95
C CYS A 289 -20.65 -8.95 -2.97
N ARG A 290 -21.91 -9.38 -3.08
CA ARG A 290 -22.93 -8.71 -3.89
C ARG A 290 -23.56 -7.58 -3.10
N ARG A 291 -23.82 -6.45 -3.75
CA ARG A 291 -24.65 -5.40 -3.21
C ARG A 291 -26.04 -5.99 -3.00
N ARG A 292 -26.64 -5.70 -1.84
CA ARG A 292 -28.01 -6.12 -1.56
C ARG A 292 -28.88 -5.45 -2.63
N ARG A 293 -29.54 -6.24 -3.48
CA ARG A 293 -30.61 -5.70 -4.34
C ARG A 293 -31.68 -5.19 -3.38
N GLU A 294 -31.87 -3.87 -3.32
CA GLU A 294 -33.11 -3.33 -2.77
C GLU A 294 -34.22 -4.03 -3.55
N ARG A 295 -35.12 -4.73 -2.84
CA ARG A 295 -36.33 -5.26 -3.48
C ARG A 295 -37.02 -4.03 -4.05
N ALA A 296 -37.04 -3.90 -5.37
CA ALA A 296 -37.95 -2.97 -6.03
C ALA A 296 -39.33 -3.28 -5.46
N GLY A 297 -39.91 -2.30 -4.76
CA GLY A 297 -41.27 -2.43 -4.27
C GLY A 297 -42.16 -2.79 -5.45
N CYS A 298 -42.91 -3.88 -5.33
CA CYS A 298 -44.10 -4.06 -6.14
C CYS A 298 -45.01 -2.88 -5.83
N GLY A 299 -45.08 -1.92 -6.76
CA GLY A 299 -46.21 -1.02 -6.88
C GLY A 299 -47.41 -1.75 -7.43
#